data_AF-A0A7V2EG86-F1
#
_entry.id   AF-A0A7V2EG86-F1
#
_cell.length_a   1.000
_cell.length_b   1.000
_cell.length_c   1.000
_cell.angle_alpha   90.00
_cell.angle_beta   90.00
_cell.angle_gamma   90.00
#
_symmetry.space_group_name_H-M   'P 1'
#
loop_
_entity.id
_entity.type
_entity.pdbx_description
1 polymer ?
#
loop_
_entity_poly.entity_id
_entity_poly.type
_entity_poly.pdbx_seq_one_letter_code
_entity_poly.pdbx_strand_id
1 'polypeptide(L)'
;MHIEHRGKNLPYLLFLSGTCRRVYKHPYKNLWGHAACSICRNGKVKLQKIGLFKVLFIFFTLLLVFSNKDVSALSYKHSIIITVDGLKADSLSTANLKNLNRLLQYGSYTLHASTVIPPITLQAHTALVTGLDPRKYGIELGFWKLNFWTPILGYTDKETIFSTAKKQNLKTAMFVGKSKLKYIAPKGTVDYFKVGSDSKEIASLFCLYMEREKPNLTLIHFPEPDKTGHREGWESKDYLKALEVVDASIGFILSRVEEIGLLKDTLIVVTSDHGGLHRSHAEPHPKVVEIPWIAFGSRIKRGYRIEKEVFIYDTAPTVLFALGITPPPHWDGKPIKEIFE
;
A
#
# COMPACT_ATOMS: atom_id res chain seq x y z
N MET A 1 34.16 62.54 3.71
CA MET A 1 34.13 61.89 2.37
C MET A 1 32.70 61.43 2.13
N HIS A 2 31.83 62.29 1.64
CA HIS A 2 31.49 62.52 0.21
C HIS A 2 30.99 61.25 -0.50
N ILE A 3 29.66 61.09 -0.66
CA ILE A 3 28.77 61.54 -1.79
C ILE A 3 28.64 60.37 -2.81
N GLU A 4 27.51 59.92 -3.41
CA GLU A 4 26.21 60.47 -3.84
C GLU A 4 25.21 59.29 -4.13
N HIS A 5 23.92 59.36 -3.73
CA HIS A 5 22.66 59.48 -4.52
C HIS A 5 22.43 58.53 -5.72
N ARG A 6 21.22 58.00 -6.02
CA ARG A 6 19.81 58.53 -6.09
C ARG A 6 18.83 57.34 -5.88
N GLY A 7 17.65 57.41 -5.24
CA GLY A 7 16.45 58.24 -5.49
C GLY A 7 15.62 57.66 -6.66
N LYS A 8 14.29 57.43 -6.66
CA LYS A 8 13.14 57.88 -5.85
C LYS A 8 11.84 57.13 -6.29
N ASN A 9 10.91 56.99 -5.34
CA ASN A 9 9.45 57.19 -5.41
C ASN A 9 8.46 56.24 -6.16
N LEU A 10 7.61 55.62 -5.33
CA LEU A 10 6.16 55.31 -5.46
C LEU A 10 5.30 56.56 -5.86
N PRO A 11 4.03 56.47 -6.33
CA PRO A 11 2.89 56.02 -5.49
C PRO A 11 1.63 55.41 -6.18
N TYR A 12 0.69 55.01 -5.31
CA TYR A 12 -0.72 54.59 -5.48
C TYR A 12 -1.65 55.61 -6.16
N LEU A 13 -2.76 55.15 -6.78
CA LEU A 13 -4.14 55.73 -6.89
C LEU A 13 -5.00 54.79 -7.79
N LEU A 14 -6.14 54.16 -7.43
CA LEU A 14 -7.52 54.56 -7.07
C LEU A 14 -8.42 55.17 -8.18
N PHE A 15 -9.49 54.41 -8.51
CA PHE A 15 -10.90 54.74 -8.83
C PHE A 15 -11.43 55.15 -10.24
N LEU A 16 -12.61 54.54 -10.54
CA LEU A 16 -13.76 54.95 -11.38
C LEU A 16 -13.52 55.04 -12.90
N SER A 17 -14.43 54.74 -13.85
CA SER A 17 -15.84 54.37 -13.95
C SER A 17 -16.12 54.07 -15.44
N GLY A 18 -17.18 53.35 -15.82
CA GLY A 18 -17.60 53.33 -17.23
C GLY A 18 -18.38 52.12 -17.70
N THR A 19 -19.70 52.21 -17.60
CA THR A 19 -20.73 51.33 -18.13
C THR A 19 -20.77 51.25 -19.67
N CYS A 20 -21.11 50.10 -20.25
CA CYS A 20 -22.22 50.04 -21.23
C CYS A 20 -22.76 48.61 -21.45
N ARG A 21 -24.09 48.54 -21.51
CA ARG A 21 -24.97 47.37 -21.67
C ARG A 21 -24.95 46.84 -23.12
N ARG A 22 -25.22 45.55 -23.31
CA ARG A 22 -26.42 45.10 -24.04
C ARG A 22 -26.73 43.63 -23.81
N VAL A 23 -28.02 43.37 -23.79
CA VAL A 23 -28.74 42.21 -23.28
C VAL A 23 -29.91 41.95 -24.26
N TYR A 24 -30.23 40.67 -24.45
CA TYR A 24 -31.43 40.04 -25.07
C TYR A 24 -31.72 40.25 -26.57
N LYS A 25 -31.95 39.14 -27.31
CA LYS A 25 -33.30 38.54 -27.49
C LYS A 25 -33.27 37.29 -28.39
N HIS A 26 -33.95 36.24 -27.92
CA HIS A 26 -34.55 35.15 -28.71
C HIS A 26 -35.60 35.68 -29.70
N PRO A 27 -35.97 34.89 -30.74
CA PRO A 27 -37.36 34.43 -30.77
C PRO A 27 -37.58 33.02 -31.37
N TYR A 28 -38.61 32.33 -30.85
CA TYR A 28 -39.32 31.22 -31.48
C TYR A 28 -40.27 31.74 -32.58
N LYS A 29 -40.44 31.00 -33.68
CA LYS A 29 -41.64 31.09 -34.55
C LYS A 29 -42.03 29.70 -35.09
N ASN A 30 -43.31 29.40 -34.88
CA ASN A 30 -44.09 28.26 -35.38
C ASN A 30 -44.25 28.26 -36.90
N LEU A 31 -44.51 27.10 -37.51
CA LEU A 31 -45.55 26.96 -38.55
C LEU A 31 -45.89 25.49 -38.84
N TRP A 32 -47.19 25.20 -38.70
CA TRP A 32 -47.88 24.03 -39.23
C TRP A 32 -48.09 24.19 -40.74
N GLY A 33 -47.98 23.10 -41.50
CA GLY A 33 -48.36 23.04 -42.91
C GLY A 33 -48.80 21.63 -43.28
N HIS A 34 -50.11 21.43 -43.42
CA HIS A 34 -50.71 20.25 -44.05
C HIS A 34 -50.47 20.28 -45.56
N ALA A 35 -50.12 19.13 -46.14
CA ALA A 35 -50.45 18.80 -47.52
C ALA A 35 -50.77 17.31 -47.58
N ALA A 36 -52.06 17.01 -47.70
CA ALA A 36 -52.55 15.70 -48.12
C ALA A 36 -52.41 15.61 -49.64
N CYS A 37 -51.93 14.47 -50.15
CA CYS A 37 -52.29 14.02 -51.49
C CYS A 37 -52.39 12.49 -51.47
N SER A 38 -53.59 12.00 -51.76
CA SER A 38 -53.96 10.60 -51.87
C SER A 38 -53.35 9.97 -53.12
N ILE A 39 -52.91 8.72 -53.05
CA ILE A 39 -53.09 7.73 -54.13
C ILE A 39 -53.22 6.33 -53.50
N CYS A 40 -54.14 5.60 -54.12
CA CYS A 40 -54.70 4.30 -53.79
C CYS A 40 -53.75 3.09 -53.86
N ARG A 41 -54.15 2.06 -53.10
CA ARG A 41 -54.15 0.61 -53.39
C ARG A 41 -52.86 -0.21 -53.28
N ASN A 42 -53.04 -1.27 -52.49
CA ASN A 42 -52.45 -2.62 -52.60
C ASN A 42 -50.95 -2.80 -52.34
N GLY A 43 -50.65 -3.57 -51.28
CA GLY A 43 -49.56 -4.54 -51.34
C GLY A 43 -48.63 -4.57 -50.15
N LYS A 44 -48.87 -5.55 -49.26
CA LYS A 44 -47.88 -6.28 -48.45
C LYS A 44 -46.92 -5.42 -47.60
N VAL A 45 -47.24 -5.33 -46.31
CA VAL A 45 -46.26 -4.99 -45.27
C VAL A 45 -45.13 -6.03 -45.31
N LYS A 46 -43.95 -5.64 -45.83
CA LYS A 46 -42.71 -6.40 -45.65
C LYS A 46 -42.26 -6.20 -44.21
N LEU A 47 -42.50 -7.20 -43.36
CA LEU A 47 -41.75 -7.40 -42.12
C LEU A 47 -40.27 -7.55 -42.49
N GLN A 48 -39.49 -6.48 -42.33
CA GLN A 48 -38.04 -6.60 -42.31
C GLN A 48 -37.68 -7.48 -41.11
N LYS A 49 -37.10 -8.64 -41.39
CA LYS A 49 -36.44 -9.49 -40.39
C LYS A 49 -35.38 -8.63 -39.69
N ILE A 50 -35.72 -8.10 -38.52
CA ILE A 50 -34.75 -7.57 -37.58
C ILE A 50 -33.90 -8.78 -37.20
N GLY A 51 -32.67 -8.81 -37.70
CA GLY A 51 -31.78 -9.95 -37.59
C GLY A 51 -31.63 -10.38 -36.13
N LEU A 52 -31.82 -11.68 -35.91
CA LEU A 52 -31.57 -12.40 -34.66
C LEU A 52 -30.15 -12.13 -34.07
N PHE A 53 -29.26 -11.53 -34.87
CA PHE A 53 -27.91 -11.12 -34.51
C PHE A 53 -27.79 -9.92 -33.55
N LYS A 54 -28.79 -9.02 -33.46
CA LYS A 54 -28.71 -7.89 -32.50
C LYS A 54 -29.17 -8.25 -31.09
N VAL A 55 -30.01 -9.28 -30.94
CA VAL A 55 -30.47 -9.75 -29.62
C VAL A 55 -29.41 -10.61 -28.94
N LEU A 56 -28.59 -11.35 -29.69
CA LEU A 56 -27.44 -12.06 -29.13
C LEU A 56 -26.34 -11.11 -28.60
N PHE A 57 -26.16 -9.94 -29.19
CA PHE A 57 -25.10 -9.00 -28.76
C PHE A 57 -25.43 -8.31 -27.43
N ILE A 58 -26.71 -8.08 -27.14
CA ILE A 58 -27.18 -7.50 -25.87
C ILE A 58 -27.14 -8.55 -24.74
N PHE A 59 -27.38 -9.83 -25.05
CA PHE A 59 -27.17 -10.91 -24.08
C PHE A 59 -25.69 -11.23 -23.83
N PHE A 60 -24.80 -11.00 -24.81
CA PHE A 60 -23.36 -11.21 -24.64
C PHE A 60 -22.67 -10.06 -23.88
N THR A 61 -23.24 -8.85 -23.89
CA THR A 61 -22.72 -7.73 -23.06
C THR A 61 -23.22 -7.78 -21.62
N LEU A 62 -24.31 -8.48 -21.31
CA LEU A 62 -24.75 -8.71 -19.92
C LEU A 62 -23.99 -9.84 -19.19
N LEU A 63 -23.28 -10.71 -19.94
CA LEU A 63 -22.48 -11.83 -19.40
C LEU A 63 -20.99 -11.49 -19.21
N LEU A 64 -20.60 -10.25 -19.49
CA LEU A 64 -19.28 -9.70 -19.17
C LEU A 64 -19.32 -8.75 -17.96
N VAL A 65 -20.33 -8.89 -17.10
CA VAL A 65 -20.10 -8.61 -15.67
C VAL A 65 -19.23 -9.76 -15.17
N PHE A 66 -17.94 -9.67 -15.45
CA PHE A 66 -16.95 -10.46 -14.73
C PHE A 66 -17.28 -10.27 -13.26
N SER A 67 -17.69 -11.37 -12.67
CA SER A 67 -18.03 -11.52 -11.28
C SER A 67 -16.88 -10.99 -10.43
N ASN A 68 -16.96 -9.72 -10.00
CA ASN A 68 -16.15 -9.13 -8.94
C ASN A 68 -16.40 -9.79 -7.56
N LYS A 69 -17.03 -10.97 -7.52
CA LYS A 69 -17.30 -11.73 -6.29
C LYS A 69 -16.01 -12.07 -5.54
N ASP A 70 -14.89 -12.23 -6.24
CA ASP A 70 -13.61 -12.55 -5.61
C ASP A 70 -13.06 -11.40 -4.74
N VAL A 71 -13.35 -10.14 -5.08
CA VAL A 71 -12.88 -8.97 -4.31
C VAL A 71 -13.88 -8.61 -3.21
N SER A 72 -15.18 -8.83 -3.43
CA SER A 72 -16.21 -8.51 -2.43
C SER A 72 -16.29 -9.53 -1.28
N ALA A 73 -15.67 -10.71 -1.40
CA ALA A 73 -15.72 -11.76 -0.39
C ALA A 73 -14.76 -11.53 0.80
N LEU A 74 -13.67 -10.77 0.61
CA LEU A 74 -12.71 -10.47 1.68
C LEU A 74 -13.03 -9.10 2.30
N SER A 75 -13.55 -9.12 3.53
CA SER A 75 -14.10 -7.95 4.22
C SER A 75 -13.23 -7.48 5.39
N TYR A 76 -11.90 -7.52 5.27
CA TYR A 76 -11.08 -6.96 6.34
C TYR A 76 -11.29 -5.45 6.42
N LYS A 77 -11.48 -4.94 7.64
CA LYS A 77 -11.62 -3.49 7.89
C LYS A 77 -10.28 -2.84 8.21
N HIS A 78 -9.36 -3.64 8.73
CA HIS A 78 -8.03 -3.23 9.16
C HIS A 78 -6.97 -4.16 8.58
N SER A 79 -5.81 -3.58 8.30
CA SER A 79 -4.61 -4.30 7.93
C SER A 79 -3.41 -3.70 8.66
N ILE A 80 -2.57 -4.58 9.18
CA ILE A 80 -1.35 -4.22 9.90
C ILE A 80 -0.20 -4.97 9.22
N ILE A 81 0.71 -4.22 8.62
CA ILE A 81 1.97 -4.74 8.09
C ILE A 81 3.03 -4.48 9.15
N ILE A 82 3.70 -5.52 9.61
CA ILE A 82 4.81 -5.46 10.57
C ILE A 82 6.07 -5.88 9.83
N THR A 83 7.01 -4.95 9.65
CA THR A 83 8.35 -5.24 9.15
C THR A 83 9.33 -5.30 10.30
N VAL A 84 10.07 -6.40 10.37
CA VAL A 84 11.16 -6.60 11.34
C VAL A 84 12.47 -6.46 10.58
N ASP A 85 13.17 -5.34 10.83
CA ASP A 85 14.39 -4.98 10.10
C ASP A 85 15.50 -5.98 10.40
N GLY A 86 16.10 -6.57 9.36
CA GLY A 86 17.18 -7.56 9.51
C GLY A 86 16.74 -8.91 10.07
N LEU A 87 15.43 -9.24 10.08
CA LEU A 87 14.93 -10.54 10.49
C LEU A 87 15.27 -11.61 9.44
N LYS A 88 16.28 -12.40 9.82
CA LYS A 88 16.74 -13.55 9.07
C LYS A 88 15.77 -14.74 9.21
N ALA A 89 15.36 -15.36 8.10
CA ALA A 89 14.32 -16.40 8.08
C ALA A 89 14.63 -17.66 8.90
N ASP A 90 15.86 -18.14 8.87
CA ASP A 90 16.29 -19.30 9.69
C ASP A 90 16.37 -18.98 11.19
N SER A 91 16.36 -17.71 11.59
CA SER A 91 16.29 -17.35 13.01
C SER A 91 14.97 -17.74 13.67
N LEU A 92 13.91 -18.00 12.89
CA LEU A 92 12.64 -18.47 13.41
C LEU A 92 12.72 -19.89 14.00
N SER A 93 13.69 -20.71 13.57
CA SER A 93 13.90 -22.05 14.14
C SER A 93 14.91 -22.06 15.29
N THR A 94 15.74 -21.03 15.44
CA THR A 94 16.82 -20.99 16.44
C THR A 94 16.51 -20.13 17.67
N ALA A 95 15.67 -19.10 17.53
CA ALA A 95 15.27 -18.24 18.64
C ALA A 95 13.97 -18.70 19.30
N ASN A 96 13.75 -18.35 20.57
CA ASN A 96 12.51 -18.65 21.29
C ASN A 96 11.41 -17.62 20.95
N LEU A 97 10.84 -17.71 19.75
CA LEU A 97 9.89 -16.73 19.22
C LEU A 97 8.45 -17.21 19.38
N LYS A 98 7.94 -17.16 20.61
CA LYS A 98 6.61 -17.70 20.95
C LYS A 98 5.50 -17.13 20.06
N ASN A 99 5.52 -15.82 19.79
CA ASN A 99 4.44 -15.15 19.06
C ASN A 99 4.54 -15.39 17.56
N LEU A 100 5.72 -15.29 16.96
CA LEU A 100 5.96 -15.62 15.56
C LEU A 100 5.66 -17.10 15.29
N ASN A 101 6.06 -18.02 16.18
CA ASN A 101 5.72 -19.44 16.06
C ASN A 101 4.21 -19.68 16.10
N ARG A 102 3.48 -18.93 16.94
CA ARG A 102 2.00 -18.94 16.94
C ARG A 102 1.45 -18.45 15.58
N LEU A 103 2.03 -17.39 15.00
CA LEU A 103 1.60 -16.91 13.68
C LEU A 103 1.90 -17.93 12.57
N LEU A 104 3.02 -18.65 12.62
CA LEU A 104 3.31 -19.76 11.69
C LEU A 104 2.30 -20.91 11.84
N GLN A 105 1.95 -21.27 13.07
CA GLN A 105 1.02 -22.38 13.34
C GLN A 105 -0.42 -22.06 12.91
N TYR A 106 -0.87 -20.81 13.09
CA TYR A 106 -2.27 -20.42 12.91
C TYR A 106 -2.52 -19.47 11.74
N GLY A 107 -1.48 -19.10 10.99
CA GLY A 107 -1.54 -18.30 9.78
C GLY A 107 -1.09 -19.07 8.55
N SER A 108 -0.95 -18.35 7.44
CA SER A 108 -0.30 -18.83 6.21
C SER A 108 1.09 -18.23 6.11
N TYR A 109 2.08 -18.98 5.64
CA TYR A 109 3.46 -18.48 5.61
C TYR A 109 4.33 -19.11 4.54
N THR A 110 5.42 -18.42 4.22
CA THR A 110 6.64 -19.00 3.63
C THR A 110 7.86 -18.45 4.36
N LEU A 111 8.91 -19.26 4.48
CA LEU A 111 10.23 -18.81 4.97
C LEU A 111 11.19 -18.51 3.82
N HIS A 112 10.71 -18.59 2.58
CA HIS A 112 11.48 -18.46 1.34
C HIS A 112 10.94 -17.32 0.46
N ALA A 113 10.30 -16.32 1.06
CA ALA A 113 9.97 -15.12 0.30
C ALA A 113 11.28 -14.38 -0.04
N SER A 114 11.34 -13.72 -1.19
CA SER A 114 12.51 -12.99 -1.65
C SER A 114 12.35 -11.49 -1.44
N THR A 115 13.34 -10.85 -0.83
CA THR A 115 13.45 -9.39 -0.87
C THR A 115 14.03 -8.91 -2.21
N VAL A 116 14.21 -7.60 -2.34
CA VAL A 116 14.80 -6.96 -3.52
C VAL A 116 16.33 -6.91 -3.45
N ILE A 117 16.95 -6.76 -4.62
CA ILE A 117 18.39 -6.55 -4.74
C ILE A 117 18.67 -5.09 -5.18
N PRO A 118 19.59 -4.36 -4.52
CA PRO A 118 20.28 -4.74 -3.28
C PRO A 118 19.32 -4.77 -2.06
N PRO A 119 19.60 -5.63 -1.05
CA PRO A 119 18.76 -5.84 0.13
C PRO A 119 18.97 -4.73 1.16
N ILE A 120 18.53 -3.52 0.80
CA ILE A 120 18.67 -2.30 1.60
C ILE A 120 17.32 -1.90 2.14
N THR A 121 17.24 -1.59 3.45
CA THR A 121 16.01 -1.21 4.16
C THR A 121 15.08 -0.32 3.34
N LEU A 122 15.58 0.83 2.88
CA LEU A 122 14.73 1.83 2.23
C LEU A 122 14.23 1.37 0.85
N GLN A 123 15.03 0.59 0.13
CA GLN A 123 14.65 0.02 -1.17
C GLN A 123 13.61 -1.09 -1.01
N ALA A 124 13.85 -2.02 -0.08
CA ALA A 124 12.93 -3.09 0.26
C ALA A 124 11.57 -2.56 0.73
N HIS A 125 11.56 -1.56 1.60
CA HIS A 125 10.33 -0.91 2.04
C HIS A 125 9.63 -0.14 0.92
N THR A 126 10.38 0.47 -0.01
CA THR A 126 9.79 1.13 -1.18
C THR A 126 9.11 0.11 -2.09
N ALA A 127 9.78 -1.01 -2.39
CA ALA A 127 9.20 -2.10 -3.17
C ALA A 127 7.97 -2.71 -2.46
N LEU A 128 8.05 -2.90 -1.14
CA LEU A 128 6.94 -3.38 -0.31
C LEU A 128 5.69 -2.51 -0.49
N VAL A 129 5.81 -1.19 -0.36
CA VAL A 129 4.63 -0.30 -0.39
C VAL A 129 4.18 0.07 -1.80
N THR A 130 5.03 -0.04 -2.81
CA THR A 130 4.69 0.31 -4.20
C THR A 130 4.33 -0.90 -5.04
N GLY A 131 4.61 -2.12 -4.59
CA GLY A 131 4.42 -3.33 -5.40
C GLY A 131 5.28 -3.38 -6.66
N LEU A 132 6.31 -2.53 -6.78
CA LEU A 132 7.18 -2.43 -7.95
C LEU A 132 8.47 -3.22 -7.73
N ASP A 133 8.90 -3.94 -8.78
CA ASP A 133 10.21 -4.55 -8.85
C ASP A 133 11.26 -3.47 -9.18
N PRO A 134 12.24 -3.19 -8.29
CA PRO A 134 13.27 -2.19 -8.54
C PRO A 134 14.08 -2.46 -9.81
N ARG A 135 14.19 -3.73 -10.26
CA ARG A 135 14.93 -4.11 -11.47
C ARG A 135 14.26 -3.62 -12.75
N LYS A 136 12.93 -3.51 -12.77
CA LYS A 136 12.16 -3.10 -13.95
C LYS A 136 11.96 -1.60 -14.03
N TYR A 137 11.74 -0.97 -12.88
CA TYR A 137 11.33 0.43 -12.81
C TYR A 137 12.49 1.41 -12.68
N GLY A 138 13.72 0.96 -12.84
CA GLY A 138 14.88 1.85 -12.74
C GLY A 138 14.85 2.61 -11.40
N ILE A 139 14.57 1.91 -10.30
CA ILE A 139 14.97 2.42 -8.96
C ILE A 139 16.52 2.57 -8.92
N GLU A 140 17.19 2.08 -9.95
CA GLU A 140 18.53 2.44 -10.37
C GLU A 140 18.64 3.88 -10.90
N LEU A 141 19.59 4.63 -10.31
CA LEU A 141 20.25 5.85 -10.84
C LEU A 141 19.80 7.22 -10.29
N GLY A 142 19.58 7.37 -8.98
CA GLY A 142 19.61 8.73 -8.41
C GLY A 142 19.84 8.84 -6.91
N PHE A 143 18.86 8.43 -6.12
CA PHE A 143 18.82 8.80 -4.69
C PHE A 143 18.70 7.62 -3.70
N TRP A 144 18.18 6.45 -4.13
CA TRP A 144 17.92 5.27 -3.26
C TRP A 144 19.15 4.50 -2.82
N LYS A 145 20.26 4.57 -3.59
CA LYS A 145 21.53 3.95 -3.21
C LYS A 145 22.09 4.49 -1.89
N LEU A 146 21.65 5.67 -1.44
CA LEU A 146 22.18 6.29 -0.22
C LEU A 146 21.58 5.71 1.07
N ASN A 147 20.55 4.84 1.01
CA ASN A 147 19.82 4.33 2.19
C ASN A 147 19.49 5.46 3.20
N PHE A 148 19.25 6.65 2.67
CA PHE A 148 19.24 7.92 3.39
C PHE A 148 18.16 8.81 2.78
N TRP A 149 17.55 9.62 3.62
CA TRP A 149 16.52 10.55 3.22
C TRP A 149 16.56 11.80 4.08
N THR A 150 16.33 12.96 3.45
CA THR A 150 16.04 14.22 4.14
C THR A 150 14.80 14.87 3.51
N PRO A 151 14.09 15.76 4.22
CA PRO A 151 12.93 16.46 3.66
C PRO A 151 13.18 17.19 2.34
N ILE A 152 14.42 17.63 2.10
CA ILE A 152 14.84 18.33 0.87
C ILE A 152 14.73 17.41 -0.36
N LEU A 153 14.91 16.10 -0.17
CA LEU A 153 14.87 15.11 -1.25
C LEU A 153 13.44 14.77 -1.71
N GLY A 154 12.41 15.26 -1.01
CA GLY A 154 11.02 14.94 -1.33
C GLY A 154 10.65 13.50 -1.02
N TYR A 155 9.44 13.10 -1.38
CA TYR A 155 8.90 11.75 -1.15
C TYR A 155 8.99 10.89 -2.40
N THR A 156 8.58 9.63 -2.32
CA THR A 156 8.42 8.83 -3.54
C THR A 156 7.38 9.46 -4.46
N ASP A 157 7.70 9.49 -5.75
CA ASP A 157 6.79 9.91 -6.83
C ASP A 157 5.89 8.76 -7.29
N LYS A 158 6.16 7.53 -6.82
CA LYS A 158 5.41 6.33 -7.18
C LYS A 158 4.14 6.20 -6.36
N GLU A 159 3.12 5.56 -6.96
CA GLU A 159 1.90 5.19 -6.24
C GLU A 159 2.24 4.16 -5.16
N THR A 160 1.95 4.49 -3.90
CA THR A 160 2.11 3.60 -2.75
C THR A 160 0.75 3.06 -2.29
N ILE A 161 0.76 1.98 -1.52
CA ILE A 161 -0.41 1.42 -0.84
C ILE A 161 -1.16 2.48 -0.02
N PHE A 162 -0.44 3.42 0.59
CA PHE A 162 -1.04 4.53 1.33
C PHE A 162 -1.82 5.46 0.40
N SER A 163 -1.22 5.85 -0.73
CA SER A 163 -1.91 6.68 -1.72
C SER A 163 -3.13 5.97 -2.32
N THR A 164 -3.04 4.66 -2.60
CA THR A 164 -4.17 3.86 -3.08
C THR A 164 -5.27 3.74 -2.01
N ALA A 165 -4.90 3.56 -0.74
CA ALA A 165 -5.85 3.54 0.38
C ALA A 165 -6.55 4.91 0.57
N LYS A 166 -5.82 6.03 0.43
CA LYS A 166 -6.43 7.37 0.50
C LYS A 166 -7.41 7.64 -0.62
N LYS A 167 -7.19 7.13 -1.84
CA LYS A 167 -8.17 7.22 -2.94
C LYS A 167 -9.51 6.55 -2.57
N GLN A 168 -9.50 5.61 -1.62
CA GLN A 168 -10.68 4.93 -1.07
C GLN A 168 -11.15 5.54 0.27
N ASN A 169 -10.69 6.74 0.64
CA ASN A 169 -10.99 7.44 1.89
C ASN A 169 -10.62 6.66 3.17
N LEU A 170 -9.66 5.74 3.08
CA LEU A 170 -9.21 4.99 4.25
C LEU A 170 -8.29 5.82 5.15
N LYS A 171 -8.32 5.51 6.45
CA LYS A 171 -7.39 6.06 7.44
C LYS A 171 -6.11 5.22 7.49
N THR A 172 -4.97 5.89 7.52
CA THR A 172 -3.64 5.31 7.32
C THR A 172 -2.66 5.74 8.40
N ALA A 173 -1.78 4.85 8.84
CA ALA A 173 -0.79 5.17 9.87
C ALA A 173 0.56 4.47 9.64
N MET A 174 1.62 5.08 10.18
CA MET A 174 2.97 4.53 10.20
C MET A 174 3.63 4.74 11.56
N PHE A 175 4.21 3.68 12.10
CA PHE A 175 5.01 3.68 13.33
C PHE A 175 6.36 3.03 13.03
N VAL A 176 7.44 3.83 13.01
CA VAL A 176 8.72 3.36 12.46
C VAL A 176 9.90 3.64 13.38
N GLY A 177 10.90 2.76 13.35
CA GLY A 177 12.17 2.94 14.06
C GLY A 177 13.27 3.68 13.30
N LYS A 178 13.09 3.94 11.99
CA LYS A 178 14.07 4.62 11.12
C LYS A 178 13.40 5.81 10.41
N SER A 179 13.83 7.04 10.72
CA SER A 179 13.20 8.28 10.20
C SER A 179 13.19 8.39 8.68
N LYS A 180 14.18 7.80 7.99
CA LYS A 180 14.27 7.74 6.53
C LYS A 180 13.06 7.08 5.85
N LEU A 181 12.33 6.22 6.56
CA LEU A 181 11.09 5.62 6.06
C LEU A 181 9.97 6.64 5.87
N LYS A 182 10.15 7.89 6.31
CA LYS A 182 9.24 8.99 5.92
C LYS A 182 9.21 9.21 4.40
N TYR A 183 10.25 8.80 3.65
CA TYR A 183 10.26 8.86 2.20
C TYR A 183 9.06 8.15 1.53
N ILE A 184 8.69 6.97 2.05
CA ILE A 184 7.62 6.13 1.49
C ILE A 184 6.20 6.59 1.91
N ALA A 185 6.11 7.74 2.57
CA ALA A 185 4.87 8.38 3.01
C ALA A 185 4.63 9.71 2.28
N PRO A 186 4.28 9.71 0.97
CA PRO A 186 3.98 10.95 0.25
C PRO A 186 3.00 11.85 1.00
N LYS A 187 3.15 13.17 0.83
CA LYS A 187 2.36 14.17 1.55
C LYS A 187 0.85 13.90 1.39
N GLY A 188 0.14 13.84 2.53
CA GLY A 188 -1.31 13.59 2.57
C GLY A 188 -1.72 12.11 2.43
N THR A 189 -0.76 11.18 2.33
CA THR A 189 -1.06 9.75 2.19
C THR A 189 -1.07 8.98 3.50
N VAL A 190 -0.42 9.50 4.54
CA VAL A 190 -0.33 8.90 5.88
C VAL A 190 -0.89 9.89 6.90
N ASP A 191 -2.01 9.54 7.55
CA ASP A 191 -2.72 10.41 8.48
C ASP A 191 -1.98 10.57 9.82
N TYR A 192 -1.21 9.56 10.22
CA TYR A 192 -0.39 9.59 11.42
C TYR A 192 0.97 8.92 11.19
N PHE A 193 2.06 9.66 11.38
CA PHE A 193 3.43 9.17 11.25
C PHE A 193 4.20 9.42 12.54
N LYS A 194 4.71 8.36 13.17
CA LYS A 194 5.49 8.47 14.40
C LYS A 194 6.78 7.66 14.31
N VAL A 195 7.86 8.28 14.79
CA VAL A 195 9.14 7.61 14.97
C VAL A 195 9.28 7.23 16.44
N GLY A 196 9.55 5.95 16.71
CA GLY A 196 9.88 5.46 18.05
C GLY A 196 11.34 5.01 18.13
N SER A 197 11.87 4.89 19.34
CA SER A 197 13.27 4.54 19.61
C SER A 197 13.53 3.02 19.54
N ASP A 198 12.59 2.22 20.00
CA ASP A 198 12.66 0.75 20.06
C ASP A 198 11.30 0.07 19.78
N SER A 199 11.28 -1.27 19.75
CA SER A 199 10.07 -2.04 19.43
C SER A 199 8.95 -1.89 20.47
N LYS A 200 9.29 -1.68 21.75
CA LYS A 200 8.30 -1.54 22.85
C LYS A 200 7.59 -0.20 22.75
N GLU A 201 8.34 0.88 22.52
CA GLU A 201 7.77 2.21 22.31
C GLU A 201 6.89 2.23 21.06
N ILE A 202 7.40 1.69 19.94
CA ILE A 202 6.66 1.62 18.66
C ILE A 202 5.34 0.84 18.83
N ALA A 203 5.38 -0.32 19.49
CA ALA A 203 4.19 -1.12 19.75
C ALA A 203 3.20 -0.38 20.66
N SER A 204 3.67 0.31 21.70
CA SER A 204 2.83 1.09 22.61
C SER A 204 2.14 2.26 21.89
N LEU A 205 2.88 3.02 21.08
CA LEU A 205 2.36 4.12 20.29
C LEU A 205 1.30 3.64 19.28
N PHE A 206 1.57 2.51 18.62
CA PHE A 206 0.59 1.88 17.73
C PHE A 206 -0.69 1.50 18.48
N CYS A 207 -0.58 0.76 19.60
CA CYS A 207 -1.74 0.29 20.34
C CYS A 207 -2.63 1.45 20.83
N LEU A 208 -2.03 2.53 21.34
CA LEU A 208 -2.75 3.74 21.76
C LEU A 208 -3.52 4.39 20.60
N TYR A 209 -2.91 4.45 19.41
CA TYR A 209 -3.54 5.01 18.23
C TYR A 209 -4.63 4.08 17.67
N MET A 210 -4.38 2.76 17.63
CA MET A 210 -5.32 1.75 17.14
C MET A 210 -6.63 1.77 17.94
N GLU A 211 -6.54 1.85 19.26
CA GLU A 211 -7.70 1.89 20.16
C GLU A 211 -8.60 3.11 19.91
N ARG A 212 -8.00 4.28 19.63
CA ARG A 212 -8.71 5.54 19.42
C ARG A 212 -9.19 5.74 17.99
N GLU A 213 -8.28 5.55 17.04
CA GLU A 213 -8.44 6.04 15.67
C GLU A 213 -8.81 4.94 14.68
N LYS A 214 -8.54 3.67 15.03
CA LYS A 214 -8.86 2.46 14.26
C LYS A 214 -8.50 2.59 12.77
N PRO A 215 -7.23 2.90 12.42
CA PRO A 215 -6.81 3.03 11.02
C PRO A 215 -7.10 1.76 10.22
N ASN A 216 -7.45 1.90 8.95
CA ASN A 216 -7.69 0.77 8.04
C ASN A 216 -6.38 0.13 7.56
N LEU A 217 -5.31 0.92 7.46
CA LEU A 217 -4.01 0.45 7.00
C LEU A 217 -2.90 1.02 7.88
N THR A 218 -2.11 0.13 8.47
CA THR A 218 -0.96 0.52 9.28
C THR A 218 0.30 -0.21 8.81
N LEU A 219 1.42 0.52 8.72
CA LEU A 219 2.76 -0.08 8.66
C LEU A 219 3.49 0.18 9.98
N ILE A 220 3.98 -0.89 10.58
CA ILE A 220 4.82 -0.90 11.76
C ILE A 220 6.19 -1.40 11.33
N HIS A 221 7.25 -0.65 11.66
CA HIS A 221 8.62 -1.05 11.39
C HIS A 221 9.42 -1.08 12.70
N PHE A 222 9.89 -2.27 13.07
CA PHE A 222 10.82 -2.44 14.18
C PHE A 222 12.27 -2.38 13.69
N PRO A 223 13.13 -1.50 14.27
CA PRO A 223 14.50 -1.31 13.81
C PRO A 223 15.50 -2.37 14.32
N GLU A 224 15.04 -3.26 15.19
CA GLU A 224 15.77 -4.43 15.68
C GLU A 224 15.16 -5.68 15.01
N PRO A 225 15.92 -6.77 14.84
CA PRO A 225 17.27 -6.99 15.36
C PRO A 225 18.42 -6.46 14.46
N ASP A 226 18.15 -5.77 13.34
CA ASP A 226 19.17 -5.25 12.41
C ASP A 226 20.30 -4.47 13.11
N LYS A 227 19.96 -3.50 13.96
CA LYS A 227 20.96 -2.71 14.72
C LYS A 227 21.89 -3.61 15.53
N THR A 228 21.36 -4.64 16.18
CA THR A 228 22.15 -5.62 16.93
C THR A 228 22.92 -6.56 16.00
N GLY A 229 22.34 -6.96 14.87
CA GLY A 229 23.00 -7.72 13.82
C GLY A 229 24.26 -7.03 13.29
N HIS A 230 24.19 -5.72 13.04
CA HIS A 230 25.36 -4.93 12.66
C HIS A 230 26.43 -4.83 13.75
N ARG A 231 26.02 -4.70 15.01
CA ARG A 231 26.96 -4.55 16.13
C ARG A 231 27.64 -5.86 16.52
N GLU A 232 26.85 -6.89 16.74
CA GLU A 232 27.30 -8.14 17.37
C GLU A 232 27.43 -9.26 16.36
N GLY A 233 26.53 -9.27 15.38
CA GLY A 233 26.47 -10.23 14.30
C GLY A 233 25.11 -10.93 14.24
N TRP A 234 24.62 -11.21 13.04
CA TRP A 234 23.52 -12.14 12.82
C TRP A 234 23.85 -13.50 13.44
N GLU A 235 22.85 -14.18 14.00
CA GLU A 235 22.98 -15.44 14.75
C GLU A 235 23.75 -15.34 16.10
N SER A 236 24.27 -14.16 16.47
CA SER A 236 24.86 -13.96 17.81
C SER A 236 23.81 -14.09 18.91
N LYS A 237 24.26 -14.41 20.14
CA LYS A 237 23.36 -14.49 21.31
C LYS A 237 22.59 -13.19 21.54
N ASP A 238 23.22 -12.05 21.29
CA ASP A 238 22.58 -10.74 21.47
C ASP A 238 21.58 -10.44 20.36
N TYR A 239 21.86 -10.85 19.11
CA TYR A 239 20.88 -10.79 18.02
C TYR A 239 19.64 -11.64 18.33
N LEU A 240 19.81 -12.87 18.83
CA LEU A 240 18.69 -13.74 19.21
C LEU A 240 17.86 -13.13 20.35
N LYS A 241 18.51 -12.54 21.37
CA LYS A 241 17.82 -11.83 22.45
C LYS A 241 17.08 -10.58 21.97
N ALA A 242 17.68 -9.80 21.07
CA ALA A 242 17.01 -8.65 20.46
C ALA A 242 15.75 -9.09 19.71
N LEU A 243 15.82 -10.23 19.01
CA LEU A 243 14.68 -10.80 18.31
C LEU A 243 13.58 -11.30 19.27
N GLU A 244 13.92 -11.87 20.43
CA GLU A 244 12.94 -12.21 21.48
C GLU A 244 12.21 -10.97 22.02
N VAL A 245 12.89 -9.82 22.14
CA VAL A 245 12.26 -8.55 22.53
C VAL A 245 11.27 -8.07 21.46
N VAL A 246 11.64 -8.19 20.18
CA VAL A 246 10.73 -7.86 19.06
C VAL A 246 9.52 -8.81 19.04
N ASP A 247 9.72 -10.11 19.24
CA ASP A 247 8.64 -11.09 19.31
C ASP A 247 7.66 -10.76 20.44
N ALA A 248 8.17 -10.36 21.61
CA ALA A 248 7.32 -9.90 22.71
C ALA A 248 6.51 -8.64 22.35
N SER A 249 7.09 -7.69 21.61
CA SER A 249 6.37 -6.53 21.08
C SER A 249 5.28 -6.91 20.07
N ILE A 250 5.52 -7.91 19.22
CA ILE A 250 4.49 -8.47 18.32
C ILE A 250 3.37 -9.10 19.15
N GLY A 251 3.70 -9.89 20.17
CA GLY A 251 2.72 -10.47 21.10
C GLY A 251 1.84 -9.41 21.77
N PHE A 252 2.45 -8.32 22.24
CA PHE A 252 1.71 -7.19 22.83
C PHE A 252 0.72 -6.56 21.84
N ILE A 253 1.12 -6.34 20.57
CA ILE A 253 0.23 -5.84 19.52
C ILE A 253 -0.94 -6.79 19.31
N LEU A 254 -0.67 -8.09 19.15
CA LEU A 254 -1.70 -9.12 18.93
C LEU A 254 -2.72 -9.13 20.07
N SER A 255 -2.25 -9.16 21.32
CA SER A 255 -3.10 -9.13 22.51
C SER A 255 -3.94 -7.85 22.57
N ARG A 256 -3.35 -6.68 22.33
CA ARG A 256 -4.11 -5.41 22.35
C ARG A 256 -5.17 -5.34 21.27
N VAL A 257 -4.88 -5.80 20.04
CA VAL A 257 -5.85 -5.85 18.94
C VAL A 257 -7.00 -6.83 19.23
N GLU A 258 -6.71 -7.94 19.91
CA GLU A 258 -7.70 -8.91 20.39
C GLU A 258 -8.58 -8.33 21.50
N GLU A 259 -7.97 -7.70 22.51
CA GLU A 259 -8.65 -7.09 23.65
C GLU A 259 -9.64 -5.99 23.25
N ILE A 260 -9.30 -5.18 22.23
CA ILE A 260 -10.22 -4.16 21.69
C ILE A 260 -11.22 -4.72 20.67
N GLY A 261 -11.26 -6.04 20.48
CA GLY A 261 -12.25 -6.74 19.66
C GLY A 261 -12.06 -6.63 18.14
N LEU A 262 -10.88 -6.22 17.67
CA LEU A 262 -10.62 -5.96 16.25
C LEU A 262 -9.94 -7.11 15.51
N LEU A 263 -9.42 -8.13 16.22
CA LEU A 263 -8.65 -9.21 15.61
C LEU A 263 -9.40 -9.96 14.49
N LYS A 264 -10.72 -10.15 14.65
CA LYS A 264 -11.56 -10.82 13.64
C LYS A 264 -11.66 -10.05 12.31
N ASP A 265 -11.54 -8.73 12.34
CA ASP A 265 -11.65 -7.86 11.17
C ASP A 265 -10.29 -7.29 10.74
N THR A 266 -9.19 -7.84 11.27
CA THR A 266 -7.81 -7.38 11.00
C THR A 266 -7.00 -8.45 10.28
N LEU A 267 -6.39 -8.08 9.14
CA LEU A 267 -5.29 -8.84 8.54
C LEU A 267 -3.97 -8.37 9.15
N ILE A 268 -3.13 -9.30 9.58
CA ILE A 268 -1.78 -9.02 10.06
C ILE A 268 -0.79 -9.72 9.13
N VAL A 269 0.13 -8.96 8.57
CA VAL A 269 1.24 -9.48 7.78
C VAL A 269 2.54 -9.17 8.51
N VAL A 270 3.36 -10.17 8.77
CA VAL A 270 4.71 -10.01 9.34
C VAL A 270 5.74 -10.43 8.30
N THR A 271 6.73 -9.59 8.05
CA THR A 271 7.80 -9.86 7.08
C THR A 271 9.11 -9.20 7.52
N SER A 272 10.17 -9.45 6.76
CA SER A 272 11.43 -8.72 6.87
C SER A 272 11.77 -7.98 5.58
N ASP A 273 12.61 -6.96 5.68
CA ASP A 273 13.20 -6.28 4.53
C ASP A 273 14.47 -6.97 4.03
N HIS A 274 15.22 -7.64 4.91
CA HIS A 274 16.36 -8.48 4.58
C HIS A 274 16.78 -9.36 5.77
N GLY A 275 17.57 -10.39 5.50
CA GLY A 275 18.36 -11.07 6.51
C GLY A 275 19.74 -10.43 6.68
N GLY A 276 20.73 -11.22 7.07
CA GLY A 276 22.11 -10.76 7.21
C GLY A 276 23.06 -11.91 7.49
N LEU A 277 24.35 -11.63 7.34
CA LEU A 277 25.44 -12.57 7.57
C LEU A 277 26.61 -11.85 8.26
N HIS A 278 27.20 -12.48 9.27
CA HIS A 278 28.21 -11.84 10.10
C HIS A 278 27.67 -10.50 10.62
N ARG A 279 28.23 -9.35 10.23
CA ARG A 279 27.79 -8.01 10.63
C ARG A 279 27.31 -7.15 9.46
N SER A 280 26.98 -7.79 8.33
CA SER A 280 26.63 -7.13 7.09
C SER A 280 25.43 -7.79 6.41
N HIS A 281 24.71 -7.01 5.62
CA HIS A 281 23.70 -7.48 4.70
C HIS A 281 23.99 -6.98 3.26
N ALA A 282 25.23 -6.56 2.98
CA ALA A 282 25.60 -6.01 1.66
C ALA A 282 25.75 -7.10 0.58
N GLU A 283 26.02 -8.34 0.98
CA GLU A 283 26.27 -9.44 0.05
C GLU A 283 24.96 -10.09 -0.42
N PRO A 284 24.80 -10.38 -1.72
CA PRO A 284 23.64 -11.07 -2.26
C PRO A 284 23.73 -12.58 -1.96
N HIS A 285 23.57 -12.94 -0.69
CA HIS A 285 23.59 -14.32 -0.20
C HIS A 285 22.16 -14.77 0.11
N PRO A 286 21.77 -16.05 -0.10
CA PRO A 286 20.43 -16.56 0.23
C PRO A 286 19.95 -16.17 1.63
N LYS A 287 20.80 -16.36 2.65
CA LYS A 287 20.59 -15.91 4.04
C LYS A 287 20.27 -14.41 4.23
N VAL A 288 20.57 -13.56 3.25
CA VAL A 288 20.32 -12.11 3.26
C VAL A 288 19.06 -11.77 2.45
N VAL A 289 18.81 -12.47 1.35
CA VAL A 289 17.69 -12.17 0.44
C VAL A 289 16.42 -12.95 0.74
N GLU A 290 16.51 -14.13 1.36
CA GLU A 290 15.37 -14.90 1.82
C GLU A 290 14.85 -14.34 3.16
N ILE A 291 13.57 -13.98 3.15
CA ILE A 291 12.86 -13.36 4.26
C ILE A 291 11.63 -14.20 4.63
N PRO A 292 11.23 -14.21 5.92
CA PRO A 292 9.94 -14.79 6.29
C PRO A 292 8.82 -13.88 5.78
N TRP A 293 7.72 -14.49 5.32
CA TRP A 293 6.47 -13.79 5.03
C TRP A 293 5.32 -14.58 5.66
N ILE A 294 4.60 -13.94 6.58
CA ILE A 294 3.58 -14.59 7.40
C ILE A 294 2.31 -13.73 7.35
N ALA A 295 1.18 -14.33 6.99
CA ALA A 295 -0.13 -13.71 7.09
C ALA A 295 -0.97 -14.40 8.18
N PHE A 296 -1.69 -13.60 8.95
CA PHE A 296 -2.56 -14.07 10.02
C PHE A 296 -3.84 -13.25 10.06
N GLY A 297 -4.97 -13.94 10.25
CA GLY A 297 -6.27 -13.32 10.36
C GLY A 297 -7.39 -14.36 10.28
N SER A 298 -8.62 -13.95 10.55
CA SER A 298 -9.79 -14.84 10.65
C SER A 298 -10.20 -15.54 9.34
N ARG A 299 -9.72 -15.06 8.19
CA ARG A 299 -10.01 -15.58 6.84
C ARG A 299 -8.73 -16.04 6.13
N ILE A 300 -7.67 -16.30 6.90
CA ILE A 300 -6.40 -16.82 6.42
C ILE A 300 -6.33 -18.31 6.79
N LYS A 301 -5.99 -19.15 5.81
CA LYS A 301 -5.81 -20.58 6.02
C LYS A 301 -4.80 -20.82 7.14
N ARG A 302 -5.19 -21.67 8.08
CA ARG A 302 -4.40 -21.98 9.29
C ARG A 302 -3.31 -23.00 8.96
N GLY A 303 -2.06 -22.69 9.33
CA GLY A 303 -0.91 -23.58 9.16
C GLY A 303 -0.53 -23.84 7.69
N TYR A 304 -1.05 -23.02 6.76
CA TYR A 304 -0.85 -23.23 5.32
C TYR A 304 0.53 -22.74 4.88
N ARG A 305 1.29 -23.61 4.22
CA ARG A 305 2.57 -23.25 3.61
C ARG A 305 2.30 -22.75 2.20
N ILE A 306 2.71 -21.52 1.92
CA ILE A 306 2.54 -20.88 0.62
C ILE A 306 3.42 -21.60 -0.40
N GLU A 307 2.83 -22.08 -1.49
CA GLU A 307 3.53 -22.87 -2.51
C GLU A 307 4.13 -21.99 -3.60
N LYS A 308 3.51 -20.84 -3.89
CA LYS A 308 4.02 -19.92 -4.90
C LYS A 308 5.22 -19.16 -4.41
N GLU A 309 6.04 -18.75 -5.36
CA GLU A 309 7.09 -17.78 -5.12
C GLU A 309 6.47 -16.47 -4.61
N VAL A 310 7.04 -15.94 -3.53
CA VAL A 310 6.61 -14.69 -2.90
C VAL A 310 7.78 -13.73 -2.93
N PHE A 311 7.50 -12.49 -3.35
CA PHE A 311 8.42 -11.39 -3.24
C PHE A 311 7.92 -10.36 -2.24
N ILE A 312 8.81 -9.57 -1.65
CA ILE A 312 8.42 -8.51 -0.71
C ILE A 312 7.41 -7.53 -1.32
N TYR A 313 7.51 -7.27 -2.62
CA TYR A 313 6.58 -6.42 -3.37
C TYR A 313 5.19 -7.04 -3.61
N ASP A 314 4.96 -8.31 -3.27
CA ASP A 314 3.63 -8.93 -3.26
C ASP A 314 2.81 -8.54 -2.01
N THR A 315 3.45 -7.92 -1.02
CA THR A 315 2.82 -7.56 0.25
C THR A 315 1.71 -6.51 0.07
N ALA A 316 2.00 -5.37 -0.55
CA ALA A 316 1.00 -4.34 -0.76
C ALA A 316 -0.22 -4.79 -1.59
N PRO A 317 -0.06 -5.47 -2.74
CA PRO A 317 -1.23 -5.96 -3.49
C PRO A 317 -2.03 -7.00 -2.70
N THR A 318 -1.39 -7.85 -1.89
CA THR A 318 -2.09 -8.79 -1.01
C THR A 318 -2.93 -8.08 0.06
N VAL A 319 -2.36 -7.05 0.69
CA VAL A 319 -3.07 -6.25 1.70
C VAL A 319 -4.24 -5.45 1.09
N LEU A 320 -4.05 -4.82 -0.08
CA LEU A 320 -5.14 -4.15 -0.78
C LEU A 320 -6.27 -5.13 -1.13
N PHE A 321 -5.92 -6.30 -1.66
CA PHE A 321 -6.90 -7.33 -2.00
C PHE A 321 -7.71 -7.75 -0.76
N ALA A 322 -7.07 -7.92 0.40
CA ALA A 322 -7.74 -8.25 1.66
C ALA A 322 -8.69 -7.14 2.14
N LEU A 323 -8.38 -5.87 1.86
CA LEU A 323 -9.24 -4.71 2.15
C LEU A 323 -10.35 -4.51 1.09
N GLY A 324 -10.50 -5.43 0.13
CA GLY A 324 -11.47 -5.30 -0.97
C GLY A 324 -11.10 -4.24 -2.01
N ILE A 325 -9.83 -3.83 -2.08
CA ILE A 325 -9.32 -2.84 -3.02
C ILE A 325 -8.58 -3.56 -4.15
N THR A 326 -8.93 -3.24 -5.39
CA THR A 326 -8.18 -3.74 -6.55
C THR A 326 -6.78 -3.10 -6.59
N PRO A 327 -5.69 -3.89 -6.55
CA PRO A 327 -4.34 -3.34 -6.65
C PRO A 327 -4.13 -2.63 -7.99
N PRO A 328 -3.33 -1.54 -8.02
CA PRO A 328 -3.02 -0.86 -9.27
C PRO A 328 -2.45 -1.82 -10.34
N PRO A 329 -2.94 -1.80 -11.59
CA PRO A 329 -2.58 -2.79 -12.60
C PRO A 329 -1.12 -2.68 -13.08
N HIS A 330 -0.48 -1.52 -12.82
CA HIS A 330 0.92 -1.28 -13.15
C HIS A 330 1.90 -1.80 -12.09
N TRP A 331 1.41 -2.38 -10.98
CA TRP A 331 2.28 -3.03 -10.01
C TRP A 331 2.72 -4.40 -10.51
N ASP A 332 4.00 -4.72 -10.29
CA ASP A 332 4.56 -6.03 -10.60
C ASP A 332 4.01 -7.10 -9.66
N GLY A 333 3.99 -6.78 -8.37
CA GLY A 333 3.54 -7.67 -7.33
C GLY A 333 2.09 -8.10 -7.53
N LYS A 334 1.78 -9.33 -7.11
CA LYS A 334 0.46 -9.93 -7.22
C LYS A 334 -0.08 -10.30 -5.84
N PRO A 335 -1.40 -10.19 -5.63
CA PRO A 335 -2.01 -10.71 -4.40
C PRO A 335 -1.72 -12.21 -4.27
N ILE A 336 -1.21 -12.61 -3.11
CA ILE A 336 -0.97 -14.02 -2.77
C ILE A 336 -2.31 -14.66 -2.40
N LYS A 337 -3.18 -14.88 -3.38
CA LYS A 337 -4.58 -15.27 -3.15
C LYS A 337 -4.74 -16.64 -2.48
N GLU A 338 -3.74 -17.51 -2.57
CA GLU A 338 -3.82 -18.88 -2.06
C GLU A 338 -3.93 -18.95 -0.53
N ILE A 339 -3.59 -17.88 0.20
CA ILE A 339 -3.65 -17.84 1.67
C ILE A 339 -5.07 -17.65 2.21
N PHE A 340 -6.02 -17.19 1.40
CA PHE A 340 -7.37 -16.86 1.85
C PHE A 340 -8.27 -18.10 1.80
N GLU A 341 -9.22 -18.17 2.75
CA GLU A 341 -10.26 -19.21 2.83
C GLU A 341 -11.46 -18.96 1.92
#